data_AF-A0A7L4LDA7-F1
#
_entry.id   AF-A0A7L4LDA7-F1
#
_cell.length_a   1.000
_cell.length_b   1.000
_cell.length_c   1.000
_cell.angle_alpha   90.00
_cell.angle_beta   90.00
_cell.angle_gamma   90.00
#
_symmetry.space_group_name_H-M   'P 1'
#
loop_
_entity.id
_entity.type
_entity.pdbx_description
1 polymer ?
#
loop_
_entity_poly.entity_id
_entity_poly.type
_entity_poly.pdbx_seq_one_letter_code
_entity_poly.pdbx_strand_id
1 'polypeptide(L)'
;EKLGGAQGEPCLSALLSLLASTPLLLQVEDNRRYRLHKLTVQERVATSPYSNTRSVFLRRTLQQGRYVLIPTTYTPGVPTKFILRLYTDVPSKLRELKADRPKMTCWSLLCGYPRRVTQIKVHSAEGLQKQDRSGADPYVLIKCENQSRRSPVQHDTTSPVFNTQVIFYRKDIDSPVTIQVWNSSLLSDRFLGQAVLAASPGDPRELQTLRLRGRGGRGAAAVPGHITVTVLSSDDLAEL
;
A
#
# COMPACT_ATOMS: atom_id res chain seq x y z
N GLU A 1 -27.02 -23.59 12.72
CA GLU A 1 -26.64 -22.18 12.84
C GLU A 1 -25.23 -21.99 12.27
N LYS A 2 -25.04 -21.07 11.32
CA LYS A 2 -23.70 -20.70 10.84
C LYS A 2 -23.14 -19.67 11.81
N LEU A 3 -22.14 -20.05 12.60
CA LEU A 3 -21.35 -19.09 13.37
C LEU A 3 -20.68 -18.12 12.39
N GLY A 4 -20.98 -16.84 12.53
CA GLY A 4 -20.27 -15.76 11.88
C GLY A 4 -18.80 -15.82 12.29
N GLY A 5 -17.93 -16.05 11.32
CA GLY A 5 -16.50 -15.84 11.50
C GLY A 5 -16.25 -14.35 11.63
N ALA A 6 -16.18 -13.85 12.86
CA ALA A 6 -15.49 -12.61 13.13
C ALA A 6 -14.04 -12.82 12.69
N GLN A 7 -13.66 -12.25 11.55
CA GLN A 7 -12.26 -12.10 11.17
C GLN A 7 -11.61 -11.23 12.24
N GLY A 8 -11.03 -11.86 13.25
CA GLY A 8 -10.21 -11.17 14.24
C GLY A 8 -8.99 -10.58 13.56
N GLU A 9 -8.73 -9.30 13.81
CA GLU A 9 -7.54 -8.63 13.30
C GLU A 9 -6.28 -9.27 13.88
N PRO A 10 -5.26 -9.56 13.05
CA PRO A 10 -4.09 -10.32 13.48
C PRO A 10 -3.29 -9.59 14.57
N CYS A 11 -2.92 -10.32 15.62
CA CYS A 11 -2.10 -9.82 16.72
C CYS A 11 -0.61 -10.10 16.46
N LEU A 12 0.20 -9.04 16.48
CA LEU A 12 1.65 -9.09 16.34
C LEU A 12 2.33 -8.79 17.68
N SER A 13 3.21 -9.70 18.10
CA SER A 13 4.09 -9.52 19.26
C SER A 13 5.54 -9.64 18.79
N ALA A 14 6.28 -8.54 18.87
CA ALA A 14 7.69 -8.49 18.52
C ALA A 14 8.55 -8.33 19.78
N LEU A 15 9.53 -9.20 19.94
CA LEU A 15 10.58 -9.12 20.94
C LEU A 15 11.90 -8.80 20.24
N LEU A 16 12.48 -7.65 20.56
CA LEU A 16 13.79 -7.23 20.07
C LEU A 16 14.77 -7.30 21.25
N SER A 17 15.79 -8.15 21.16
CA SER A 17 16.73 -8.34 22.27
C SER A 17 18.06 -7.68 21.95
N LEU A 18 18.16 -6.35 22.11
CA LEU A 18 19.42 -5.61 22.16
C LEU A 18 19.42 -4.41 23.12
N LEU A 19 20.62 -4.03 23.59
CA LEU A 19 20.89 -2.78 24.31
C LEU A 19 20.35 -1.58 23.51
N ALA A 20 19.44 -0.80 24.11
CA ALA A 20 18.95 0.49 23.61
C ALA A 20 18.29 0.47 22.22
N SER A 21 17.56 -0.61 21.88
CA SER A 21 16.87 -0.74 20.58
C SER A 21 15.34 -0.68 20.72
N THR A 22 14.68 0.12 19.89
CA THR A 22 13.22 0.23 19.81
C THR A 22 12.71 -0.26 18.46
N PRO A 23 11.63 -1.06 18.44
CA PRO A 23 10.96 -1.39 17.19
C PRO A 23 10.14 -0.20 16.69
N LEU A 24 10.44 0.27 15.48
CA LEU A 24 9.57 1.14 14.70
C LEU A 24 8.76 0.29 13.71
N LEU A 25 7.44 0.33 13.82
CA LEU A 25 6.54 -0.40 12.93
C LEU A 25 5.82 0.56 11.98
N LEU A 26 6.01 0.33 10.68
CA LEU A 26 5.43 1.13 9.61
C LEU A 26 4.50 0.28 8.76
N GLN A 27 3.30 0.79 8.47
CA GLN A 27 2.46 0.22 7.42
C GLN A 27 3.00 0.69 6.08
N VAL A 28 3.19 -0.25 5.15
CA VAL A 28 3.78 0.01 3.83
C VAL A 28 2.89 -0.54 2.72
N GLU A 29 3.33 -0.34 1.48
CA GLU A 29 2.59 -0.78 0.31
C GLU A 29 2.40 -2.29 0.26
N ASP A 30 1.23 -2.74 -0.17
CA ASP A 30 0.85 -4.16 -0.19
C ASP A 30 1.81 -5.03 -1.01
N ASN A 31 2.45 -4.42 -2.00
CA ASN A 31 3.42 -5.03 -2.89
C ASN A 31 4.88 -4.63 -2.65
N ARG A 32 5.22 -4.03 -1.49
CA ARG A 32 6.60 -3.65 -1.13
C ARG A 32 7.53 -4.87 -1.15
N ARG A 33 8.58 -4.79 -1.96
CA ARG A 33 9.62 -5.83 -2.13
C ARG A 33 11.05 -5.34 -1.88
N TYR A 34 11.27 -4.03 -1.98
CA TYR A 34 12.59 -3.39 -1.86
C TYR A 34 12.65 -2.53 -0.60
N ARG A 35 13.88 -2.13 -0.21
CA ARG A 35 14.16 -1.32 0.97
C ARG A 35 13.33 -0.06 0.99
N LEU A 36 12.98 0.39 2.20
CA LEU A 36 12.27 1.65 2.44
C LEU A 36 13.28 2.79 2.49
N HIS A 37 13.15 3.77 1.59
CA HIS A 37 14.10 4.88 1.51
C HIS A 37 13.58 6.17 2.15
N LYS A 38 12.26 6.38 2.15
CA LYS A 38 11.61 7.51 2.84
C LYS A 38 10.60 7.04 3.87
N LEU A 39 10.90 7.34 5.14
CA LEU A 39 10.06 7.00 6.28
C LEU A 39 8.85 7.94 6.41
N THR A 40 8.99 9.20 5.99
CA THR A 40 7.98 10.27 6.14
C THR A 40 6.68 10.01 5.37
N VAL A 41 6.73 9.15 4.36
CA VAL A 41 5.56 8.82 3.55
C VAL A 41 4.68 7.74 4.19
N GLN A 42 5.27 6.92 5.07
CA GLN A 42 4.60 5.75 5.61
C GLN A 42 3.91 6.05 6.93
N GLU A 43 2.82 5.34 7.20
CA GLU A 43 2.10 5.48 8.45
C GLU A 43 2.85 4.78 9.58
N ARG A 44 3.16 5.54 10.64
CA ARG A 44 3.77 5.00 11.86
C ARG A 44 2.71 4.39 12.76
N VAL A 45 2.61 3.07 12.70
CA VAL A 45 1.60 2.29 13.43
C VAL A 45 1.97 2.13 14.90
N ALA A 46 3.24 1.87 15.18
CA ALA A 46 3.71 1.70 16.55
C ALA A 46 5.20 2.03 16.69
N THR A 47 5.54 2.47 17.89
CA THR A 47 6.92 2.53 18.37
C THR A 47 6.92 2.34 19.89
N SER A 48 8.08 2.04 20.46
CA SER A 48 8.31 2.06 21.91
C SER A 48 9.30 3.17 22.27
N PRO A 49 9.25 3.71 23.49
CA PRO A 49 10.30 4.62 23.96
C PRO A 49 11.66 3.91 23.99
N TYR A 50 12.72 4.68 23.75
CA TYR A 50 14.09 4.16 23.92
C TYR A 50 14.30 3.81 25.39
N SER A 51 14.75 2.59 25.63
CA SER A 51 14.97 2.05 26.97
C SER A 51 16.37 1.48 27.06
N ASN A 52 17.05 1.69 28.19
CA ASN A 52 18.37 1.12 28.46
C ASN A 52 18.29 -0.35 28.96
N THR A 53 17.25 -1.08 28.56
CA THR A 53 17.13 -2.51 28.83
C THR A 53 17.81 -3.33 27.74
N ARG A 54 18.29 -4.53 28.08
CA ARG A 54 18.88 -5.48 27.12
C ARG A 54 17.87 -6.07 26.14
N SER A 55 16.58 -5.90 26.42
CA SER A 55 15.50 -6.41 25.59
C SER A 55 14.29 -5.49 25.69
N VAL A 56 13.60 -5.33 24.57
CA VAL A 56 12.40 -4.52 24.42
C VAL A 56 11.31 -5.39 23.79
N PHE A 57 10.12 -5.31 24.37
CA PHE A 57 8.96 -6.08 23.96
C PHE A 57 7.88 -5.11 23.46
N LEU A 58 7.35 -5.35 22.26
CA LEU A 58 6.24 -4.61 21.68
C LEU A 58 5.12 -5.58 21.30
N ARG A 59 3.93 -5.37 21.86
CA ARG A 59 2.71 -6.09 21.48
C ARG A 59 1.69 -5.13 20.89
N ARG A 60 1.18 -5.45 19.70
CA ARG A 60 0.19 -4.65 18.96
C ARG A 60 -0.75 -5.54 18.15
N THR A 61 -2.03 -5.19 18.14
CA THR A 61 -2.98 -5.74 17.17
C THR A 61 -2.89 -4.91 15.90
N LEU A 62 -2.67 -5.57 14.76
CA LEU A 62 -2.47 -4.94 13.47
C LEU A 62 -3.62 -5.30 12.56
N GLN A 63 -3.92 -4.41 11.63
CA GLN A 63 -4.81 -4.78 10.55
C GLN A 63 -4.13 -5.80 9.63
N GLN A 64 -4.89 -6.61 8.90
CA GLN A 64 -4.28 -7.41 7.85
C GLN A 64 -3.58 -6.50 6.81
N GLY A 65 -2.27 -6.68 6.61
CA GLY A 65 -1.52 -5.82 5.71
C GLY A 65 -0.04 -6.16 5.61
N ARG A 66 0.73 -5.26 4.98
CA ARG A 66 2.19 -5.35 4.92
C ARG A 66 2.82 -4.29 5.83
N TYR A 67 3.75 -4.76 6.65
CA TYR A 67 4.47 -3.91 7.60
C TYR A 67 5.98 -4.05 7.42
N VAL A 68 6.69 -2.96 7.71
CA VAL A 68 8.14 -2.95 7.89
C VAL A 68 8.42 -2.70 9.37
N LEU A 69 9.24 -3.58 9.95
CA LEU A 69 9.79 -3.42 11.28
C LEU A 69 11.23 -2.93 11.14
N ILE A 70 11.52 -1.78 11.74
CA ILE A 70 12.86 -1.17 11.76
C ILE A 70 13.36 -1.18 13.20
N PRO A 71 14.35 -2.02 13.51
CA PRO A 71 15.10 -1.93 14.76
C PRO A 71 15.92 -0.63 14.76
N THR A 72 15.55 0.32 15.62
CA THR A 72 16.24 1.60 15.75
C THR A 72 16.99 1.66 17.07
N THR A 73 18.17 2.28 17.09
CA THR A 73 18.95 2.55 18.31
C THR A 73 18.82 4.01 18.73
N TYR A 74 19.10 4.30 20.00
CA TYR A 74 19.11 5.69 20.49
C TYR A 74 20.09 6.57 19.71
N THR A 75 21.33 6.09 19.51
CA THR A 75 22.33 6.79 18.72
C THR A 75 22.14 6.46 17.24
N PRO A 76 21.84 7.44 16.37
CA PRO A 76 21.71 7.21 14.94
C PRO A 76 23.07 6.90 14.30
N GLY A 77 23.07 6.15 13.20
CA GLY A 77 24.26 5.91 12.38
C GLY A 77 25.27 4.91 12.95
N VAL A 78 25.03 4.33 14.13
CA VAL A 78 25.90 3.30 14.71
C VAL A 78 25.41 1.91 14.29
N PRO A 79 26.15 1.15 13.47
CA PRO A 79 25.77 -0.21 13.11
C PRO A 79 25.82 -1.12 14.34
N THR A 80 24.77 -1.88 14.57
CA THR A 80 24.71 -2.86 15.66
C THR A 80 24.09 -4.16 15.20
N LYS A 81 24.50 -5.28 15.81
CA LYS A 81 23.93 -6.61 15.53
C LYS A 81 22.80 -6.88 16.48
N PHE A 82 21.67 -7.43 16.01
CA PHE A 82 20.54 -7.77 16.86
C PHE A 82 19.87 -9.10 16.59
N ILE A 83 19.15 -9.57 17.62
CA ILE A 83 18.25 -10.70 17.53
C ILE A 83 16.83 -10.16 17.58
N LEU A 84 16.07 -10.46 16.53
CA LEU A 84 14.65 -10.18 16.43
C LEU A 84 13.87 -11.50 16.57
N ARG A 85 12.93 -11.55 17.50
CA ARG A 85 11.96 -12.63 17.66
C ARG A 85 10.57 -12.09 17.37
N LEU A 86 9.90 -12.67 16.37
CA LEU A 86 8.57 -12.29 15.98
C LEU A 86 7.58 -13.41 16.30
N TYR A 87 6.49 -13.06 16.98
CA TYR A 87 5.37 -13.93 17.27
C TYR A 87 4.13 -13.34 16.62
N THR A 88 3.50 -14.10 15.74
CA THR A 88 2.24 -13.74 15.09
C THR A 88 1.27 -14.89 15.26
N ASP A 89 -0.01 -14.56 15.45
CA ASP A 89 -1.11 -15.53 15.49
C ASP A 89 -1.39 -16.16 14.12
N VAL A 90 -1.09 -15.43 13.04
CA VAL A 90 -1.15 -15.90 11.66
C VAL A 90 0.26 -16.13 11.07
N PRO A 91 0.43 -17.05 10.10
CA PRO A 91 1.71 -17.22 9.42
C PRO A 91 2.20 -15.91 8.78
N SER A 92 3.39 -15.46 9.16
CA SER A 92 4.02 -14.27 8.57
C SER A 92 5.07 -14.64 7.52
N LYS A 93 5.15 -13.85 6.44
CA LYS A 93 6.21 -13.98 5.41
C LYS A 93 7.41 -13.10 5.77
N LEU A 94 7.87 -13.20 7.01
CA LEU A 94 8.97 -12.39 7.53
C LEU A 94 10.23 -12.57 6.67
N ARG A 95 10.80 -11.46 6.21
CA ARG A 95 12.05 -11.45 5.46
C ARG A 95 12.74 -10.10 5.60
N GLU A 96 14.05 -10.12 5.44
CA GLU A 96 14.84 -8.90 5.35
C GLU A 96 14.71 -8.27 3.95
N LEU A 97 14.52 -6.95 3.88
CA LEU A 97 14.56 -6.19 2.64
C LEU A 97 16.01 -5.83 2.32
N LYS A 98 16.66 -6.61 1.45
CA LYS A 98 18.08 -6.44 1.12
C LYS A 98 18.36 -5.56 -0.09
N ALA A 99 17.45 -5.54 -1.06
CA ALA A 99 17.66 -4.82 -2.32
C ALA A 99 16.98 -3.44 -2.27
N ASP A 100 17.69 -2.40 -2.70
CA ASP A 100 17.17 -1.04 -2.82
C ASP A 100 16.22 -0.88 -4.02
N ARG A 101 16.49 -1.60 -5.12
CA ARG A 101 15.72 -1.51 -6.36
C ARG A 101 15.67 -2.84 -7.11
N PRO A 102 14.80 -2.98 -8.14
CA PRO A 102 14.81 -4.14 -9.02
C PRO A 102 16.21 -4.45 -9.55
N LYS A 103 16.63 -5.72 -9.55
CA LYS A 103 17.93 -6.08 -10.11
C LYS A 103 17.89 -6.05 -11.64
N MET A 104 18.95 -5.53 -12.25
CA MET A 104 19.17 -5.77 -13.68
C MET A 104 19.39 -7.26 -13.91
N THR A 105 18.74 -7.78 -14.94
CA THR A 105 18.82 -9.18 -15.37
C THR A 105 18.98 -9.20 -16.89
N CYS A 106 19.39 -10.32 -17.50
CA CYS A 106 19.48 -10.40 -18.97
C CYS A 106 18.15 -10.05 -19.67
N TRP A 107 17.00 -10.31 -19.02
CA TRP A 107 15.67 -9.88 -19.49
C TRP A 107 15.44 -8.37 -19.46
N SER A 108 16.18 -7.62 -18.66
CA SER A 108 16.11 -6.15 -18.68
C SER A 108 16.69 -5.53 -19.95
N LEU A 109 17.53 -6.27 -20.69
CA LEU A 109 18.03 -5.83 -21.99
C LEU A 109 16.97 -5.98 -23.08
N LEU A 110 16.11 -7.00 -23.00
CA LEU A 110 15.06 -7.28 -23.99
C LEU A 110 13.74 -6.56 -23.66
N CYS A 111 13.37 -6.50 -22.38
CA CYS A 111 12.08 -5.99 -21.92
C CYS A 111 12.19 -4.67 -21.15
N GLY A 112 13.34 -3.99 -21.21
CA GLY A 112 13.61 -2.75 -20.50
C GLY A 112 13.81 -2.88 -18.98
N TYR A 113 14.37 -1.83 -18.40
CA TYR A 113 14.59 -1.67 -16.95
C TYR A 113 13.71 -0.54 -16.41
N PRO A 114 13.19 -0.63 -15.17
CA PRO A 114 12.40 0.45 -14.59
C PRO A 114 13.16 1.78 -14.56
N ARG A 115 12.47 2.87 -14.85
CA ARG A 115 13.01 4.23 -14.89
C ARG A 115 12.31 5.18 -13.92
N ARG A 116 11.13 4.79 -13.43
CA ARG A 116 10.34 5.56 -12.48
C ARG A 116 9.76 4.67 -11.40
N VAL A 117 9.76 5.16 -10.18
CA VAL A 117 9.02 4.57 -9.07
C VAL A 117 7.80 5.44 -8.81
N THR A 118 6.62 4.82 -8.75
CA THR A 118 5.35 5.50 -8.49
C THR A 118 4.64 4.80 -7.35
N GLN A 119 4.41 5.53 -6.27
CA GLN A 119 3.64 5.10 -5.12
C GLN A 119 2.27 5.77 -5.15
N ILE A 120 1.23 4.99 -4.86
CA ILE A 120 -0.16 5.46 -4.87
C ILE A 120 -0.83 4.99 -3.60
N LYS A 121 -1.48 5.92 -2.89
CA LYS A 121 -2.42 5.62 -1.82
C LYS A 121 -3.82 6.01 -2.28
N VAL A 122 -4.73 5.04 -2.32
CA VAL A 122 -6.15 5.29 -2.53
C VAL A 122 -6.80 5.36 -1.16
N HIS A 123 -7.29 6.54 -0.78
CA HIS A 123 -7.85 6.77 0.55
C HIS A 123 -9.32 6.37 0.59
N SER A 124 -10.14 7.00 -0.25
CA SER A 124 -11.59 6.80 -0.25
C SER A 124 -12.19 7.06 -1.63
N ALA A 125 -13.45 6.70 -1.80
CA ALA A 125 -14.31 7.24 -2.84
C ALA A 125 -15.61 7.75 -2.22
N GLU A 126 -16.31 8.64 -2.92
CA GLU A 126 -17.54 9.28 -2.45
C GLU A 126 -18.54 9.43 -3.59
N GLY A 127 -19.84 9.31 -3.28
CA GLY A 127 -20.91 9.51 -4.24
C GLY A 127 -20.95 8.45 -5.35
N LEU A 128 -20.51 7.23 -5.05
CA LEU A 128 -20.58 6.11 -6.00
C LEU A 128 -22.04 5.79 -6.35
N GLN A 129 -22.25 5.26 -7.56
CA GLN A 129 -23.56 4.82 -8.00
C GLN A 129 -24.04 3.62 -7.17
N LYS A 130 -25.18 3.76 -6.49
CA LYS A 130 -25.87 2.65 -5.82
C LYS A 130 -26.17 1.51 -6.79
N GLN A 131 -25.96 0.28 -6.35
CA GLN A 131 -26.27 -0.93 -7.12
C GLN A 131 -27.55 -1.60 -6.65
N ASP A 132 -27.93 -1.38 -5.39
CA ASP A 132 -29.18 -1.83 -4.80
C ASP A 132 -29.83 -0.72 -3.93
N ARG A 133 -30.78 -1.10 -3.07
CA ARG A 133 -31.49 -0.16 -2.19
C ARG A 133 -30.58 0.42 -1.09
N SER A 134 -29.62 -0.35 -0.60
CA SER A 134 -28.82 -0.01 0.58
C SER A 134 -27.47 0.63 0.21
N GLY A 135 -26.83 0.20 -0.88
CA GLY A 135 -25.55 0.76 -1.29
C GLY A 135 -24.89 0.06 -2.46
N ALA A 136 -23.60 -0.22 -2.27
CA ALA A 136 -22.71 -0.94 -3.18
C ALA A 136 -21.65 -1.66 -2.34
N ASP A 137 -21.00 -2.67 -2.91
CA ASP A 137 -19.86 -3.38 -2.36
C ASP A 137 -18.55 -3.01 -3.10
N PRO A 138 -18.08 -1.75 -3.02
CA PRO A 138 -16.98 -1.29 -3.86
C PRO A 138 -15.62 -1.84 -3.44
N TYR A 139 -14.76 -2.05 -4.43
CA TYR A 139 -13.31 -2.27 -4.28
C TYR A 139 -12.56 -1.51 -5.38
N VAL A 140 -11.26 -1.26 -5.16
CA VAL A 140 -10.40 -0.64 -6.17
C VAL A 140 -9.42 -1.63 -6.78
N LEU A 141 -9.19 -1.46 -8.08
CA LEU A 141 -8.20 -2.20 -8.86
C LEU A 141 -7.23 -1.19 -9.48
N ILE A 142 -6.04 -1.10 -8.89
CA ILE A 142 -4.99 -0.19 -9.32
C ILE A 142 -4.10 -0.93 -10.31
N LYS A 143 -3.96 -0.38 -11.52
CA LYS A 143 -3.24 -0.98 -12.65
C LYS A 143 -2.15 -0.04 -13.16
N CYS A 144 -0.99 -0.59 -13.46
CA CYS A 144 0.08 0.09 -14.16
C CYS A 144 0.87 -0.96 -14.95
N GLU A 145 0.99 -0.78 -16.27
CA GLU A 145 1.57 -1.78 -17.16
C GLU A 145 0.92 -3.17 -16.96
N ASN A 146 1.73 -4.22 -16.82
CA ASN A 146 1.28 -5.60 -16.57
C ASN A 146 1.09 -5.90 -15.08
N GLN A 147 1.07 -4.87 -14.22
CA GLN A 147 0.92 -5.03 -12.78
C GLN A 147 -0.43 -4.51 -12.32
N SER A 148 -1.08 -5.26 -11.43
CA SER A 148 -2.33 -4.83 -10.81
C SER A 148 -2.42 -5.23 -9.35
N ARG A 149 -3.13 -4.45 -8.54
CA ARG A 149 -3.45 -4.75 -7.15
C ARG A 149 -4.90 -4.38 -6.84
N ARG A 150 -5.60 -5.30 -6.16
CA ARG A 150 -7.00 -5.19 -5.76
C ARG A 150 -7.06 -4.91 -4.25
N SER A 151 -7.88 -3.96 -3.83
CA SER A 151 -8.18 -3.72 -2.41
C SER A 151 -9.15 -4.76 -1.86
N PRO A 152 -9.28 -4.86 -0.53
CA PRO A 152 -10.47 -5.46 0.08
C PRO A 152 -11.76 -4.79 -0.41
N VAL A 153 -12.86 -5.54 -0.34
CA VAL A 153 -14.21 -5.07 -0.62
C VAL A 153 -14.73 -4.30 0.60
N GLN A 154 -15.29 -3.12 0.37
CA GLN A 154 -16.05 -2.38 1.38
C GLN A 154 -17.52 -2.67 1.17
N HIS A 155 -18.26 -2.96 2.24
CA HIS A 155 -19.62 -3.48 2.14
C HIS A 155 -20.67 -2.39 2.33
N ASP A 156 -21.75 -2.49 1.56
CA ASP A 156 -22.98 -1.68 1.68
C ASP A 156 -22.74 -0.17 1.84
N THR A 157 -21.94 0.42 0.95
CA THR A 157 -21.57 1.85 1.01
C THR A 157 -21.35 2.50 -0.34
N THR A 158 -21.76 3.76 -0.47
CA THR A 158 -21.42 4.64 -1.60
C THR A 158 -20.25 5.57 -1.32
N SER A 159 -19.72 5.54 -0.09
CA SER A 159 -18.59 6.35 0.36
C SER A 159 -17.53 5.48 1.03
N PRO A 160 -16.92 4.52 0.30
CA PRO A 160 -15.97 3.58 0.87
C PRO A 160 -14.63 4.22 1.27
N VAL A 161 -14.04 3.68 2.33
CA VAL A 161 -12.65 3.95 2.73
C VAL A 161 -11.81 2.72 2.40
N PHE A 162 -10.81 2.89 1.54
CA PHE A 162 -9.96 1.78 1.06
C PHE A 162 -8.61 1.72 1.76
N ASN A 163 -7.99 2.89 2.00
CA ASN A 163 -6.62 3.03 2.53
C ASN A 163 -5.59 2.08 1.90
N THR A 164 -5.77 1.76 0.62
CA THR A 164 -4.95 0.79 -0.10
C THR A 164 -3.74 1.47 -0.71
N GLN A 165 -2.55 0.93 -0.48
CA GLN A 165 -1.30 1.57 -0.88
C GLN A 165 -0.44 0.61 -1.72
N VAL A 166 0.06 1.09 -2.85
CA VAL A 166 0.82 0.30 -3.81
C VAL A 166 2.02 1.07 -4.34
N ILE A 167 3.07 0.35 -4.72
CA ILE A 167 4.28 0.90 -5.36
C ILE A 167 4.57 0.18 -6.68
N PHE A 168 4.76 0.93 -7.76
CA PHE A 168 5.10 0.41 -9.09
C PHE A 168 6.48 0.88 -9.51
N TYR A 169 7.28 -0.05 -10.03
CA TYR A 169 8.53 0.24 -10.71
C TYR A 169 8.25 0.17 -12.22
N ARG A 170 8.12 1.34 -12.84
CA ARG A 170 7.63 1.55 -14.20
C ARG A 170 8.77 1.58 -15.19
N LYS A 171 8.65 0.81 -16.26
CA LYS A 171 9.56 0.79 -17.41
C LYS A 171 9.10 1.77 -18.48
N ASP A 172 7.79 1.76 -18.74
CA ASP A 172 7.12 2.69 -19.64
C ASP A 172 6.56 3.85 -18.81
N ILE A 173 7.26 4.98 -18.86
CA ILE A 173 6.90 6.17 -18.09
C ILE A 173 5.68 6.91 -18.66
N ASP A 174 5.32 6.63 -19.91
CA ASP A 174 4.17 7.21 -20.60
C ASP A 174 2.90 6.37 -20.35
N SER A 175 3.06 5.08 -20.00
CA SER A 175 1.96 4.22 -19.58
C SER A 175 1.28 4.78 -18.33
N PRO A 176 -0.03 5.08 -18.37
CA PRO A 176 -0.71 5.69 -17.24
C PRO A 176 -0.97 4.70 -16.11
N VAL A 177 -1.12 5.22 -14.90
CA VAL A 177 -1.72 4.47 -13.80
C VAL A 177 -3.23 4.61 -13.86
N THR A 178 -3.94 3.49 -13.91
CA THR A 178 -5.39 3.45 -13.92
C THR A 178 -5.91 2.91 -12.60
N ILE A 179 -6.75 3.69 -11.91
CA ILE A 179 -7.42 3.27 -10.68
C ILE A 179 -8.89 3.03 -11.04
N GLN A 180 -9.31 1.77 -11.01
CA GLN A 180 -10.69 1.39 -11.35
C GLN A 180 -11.48 1.09 -10.08
N VAL A 181 -12.70 1.58 -10.00
CA VAL A 181 -13.66 1.26 -8.94
C VAL A 181 -14.67 0.27 -9.49
N TRP A 182 -14.89 -0.80 -8.75
CA TRP A 182 -15.77 -1.90 -9.12
C TRP A 182 -16.68 -2.25 -7.96
N ASN A 183 -17.89 -2.69 -8.25
CA ASN A 183 -18.81 -3.29 -7.30
C ASN A 183 -18.68 -4.81 -7.33
N SER A 184 -18.37 -5.42 -6.19
CA SER A 184 -18.36 -6.86 -6.04
C SER A 184 -19.78 -7.42 -6.15
N SER A 185 -19.99 -8.53 -6.87
CA SER A 185 -21.28 -9.22 -6.88
C SER A 185 -21.12 -10.72 -7.02
N LEU A 186 -22.17 -11.49 -6.72
CA LEU A 186 -22.13 -12.95 -6.75
C LEU A 186 -21.90 -13.54 -8.15
N LEU A 187 -22.27 -12.82 -9.21
CA LEU A 187 -22.15 -13.28 -10.60
C LEU A 187 -20.99 -12.62 -11.33
N SER A 188 -21.06 -11.29 -11.50
CA SER A 188 -20.10 -10.54 -12.30
C SER A 188 -19.93 -9.13 -11.76
N ASP A 189 -18.71 -8.81 -11.31
CA ASP A 189 -18.36 -7.49 -10.79
C ASP A 189 -18.70 -6.38 -11.80
N ARG A 190 -19.31 -5.30 -11.30
CA ARG A 190 -19.78 -4.17 -12.12
C ARG A 190 -18.79 -3.02 -12.05
N PHE A 191 -18.42 -2.47 -13.21
CA PHE A 191 -17.53 -1.32 -13.27
C PHE A 191 -18.28 -0.05 -12.88
N LEU A 192 -17.77 0.69 -11.90
CA LEU A 192 -18.39 1.94 -11.41
C LEU A 192 -17.72 3.19 -11.98
N GLY A 193 -16.43 3.10 -12.33
CA GLY A 193 -15.69 4.22 -12.88
C GLY A 193 -14.18 4.04 -12.77
N GLN A 194 -13.41 4.95 -13.36
CA GLN A 194 -11.97 4.98 -13.21
C GLN A 194 -11.40 6.39 -13.16
N ALA A 195 -10.24 6.52 -12.54
CA ALA A 195 -9.35 7.66 -12.68
C ALA A 195 -8.07 7.21 -13.42
N VAL A 196 -7.58 8.04 -14.32
CA VAL A 196 -6.37 7.78 -15.12
C VAL A 196 -5.35 8.88 -14.84
N LEU A 197 -4.18 8.49 -14.37
CA LEU A 197 -3.13 9.37 -13.88
C LEU A 197 -1.87 9.16 -14.70
N ALA A 198 -1.21 10.25 -15.12
CA ALA A 198 0.13 10.16 -15.71
C ALA A 198 1.17 9.76 -14.65
N ALA A 199 0.98 10.23 -13.41
CA ALA A 199 1.87 10.03 -12.29
C ALA A 199 3.30 10.49 -12.65
N SER A 200 3.40 11.76 -13.00
CA SER A 200 4.65 12.47 -13.25
C SER A 200 5.29 12.89 -11.92
N PRO A 201 6.64 12.97 -11.82
CA PRO A 201 7.32 13.49 -10.62
C PRO A 201 6.94 14.93 -10.26
N GLY A 202 6.47 15.71 -11.24
CA GLY A 202 5.97 17.07 -11.04
C GLY A 202 4.49 17.16 -10.65
N ASP A 203 3.76 16.04 -10.61
CA ASP A 203 2.36 16.05 -10.17
C ASP A 203 2.28 16.42 -8.68
N PRO A 204 1.16 17.03 -8.23
CA PRO A 204 0.96 17.36 -6.83
C PRO A 204 1.12 16.15 -5.92
N ARG A 205 1.97 16.28 -4.89
CA ARG A 205 2.24 15.23 -3.89
C ARG A 205 1.16 15.15 -2.80
N GLU A 206 0.24 16.11 -2.80
CA GLU A 206 -0.82 16.25 -1.81
C GLU A 206 -2.01 15.34 -2.12
N LEU A 207 -3.02 15.40 -1.25
CA LEU A 207 -4.29 14.71 -1.43
C LEU A 207 -5.04 15.29 -2.63
N GLN A 208 -5.44 14.44 -3.57
CA GLN A 208 -6.16 14.82 -4.78
C GLN A 208 -7.51 14.12 -4.85
N THR A 209 -8.57 14.88 -5.14
CA THR A 209 -9.91 14.34 -5.41
C THR A 209 -10.19 14.37 -6.89
N LEU A 210 -10.37 13.19 -7.49
CA LEU A 210 -10.53 13.01 -8.93
C LEU A 210 -11.93 12.52 -9.25
N ARG A 211 -12.59 13.14 -10.23
CA ARG A 211 -13.89 12.68 -10.70
C ARG A 211 -13.76 11.39 -11.50
N LEU A 212 -14.63 10.42 -11.22
CA LEU A 212 -14.64 9.15 -11.92
C LEU A 212 -15.17 9.31 -13.35
N ARG A 213 -14.61 8.51 -14.27
CA ARG A 213 -15.02 8.44 -15.68
C ARG A 213 -15.34 7.02 -16.12
N GLY A 214 -16.10 6.90 -17.20
CA GLY A 214 -16.38 5.65 -17.89
C GLY A 214 -15.14 5.01 -18.52
N ARG A 215 -15.34 3.93 -19.28
CA ARG A 215 -14.28 3.31 -20.07
C ARG A 215 -13.95 4.18 -21.29
N GLY A 216 -12.68 4.22 -21.69
CA GLY A 216 -12.21 5.02 -22.84
C GLY A 216 -11.19 6.12 -22.49
N GLY A 217 -10.62 6.11 -21.28
CA GLY A 217 -9.53 7.02 -20.91
C GLY A 217 -9.99 8.46 -20.67
N ARG A 218 -9.21 9.45 -21.13
CA ARG A 218 -9.49 10.88 -20.88
C ARG A 218 -10.76 11.38 -21.58
N GLY A 219 -11.16 10.81 -22.71
CA GLY A 219 -12.36 11.23 -23.45
C GLY A 219 -13.67 10.58 -22.97
N ALA A 220 -13.61 9.69 -21.97
CA ALA A 220 -14.78 8.96 -21.50
C ALA A 220 -15.76 9.86 -20.74
N ALA A 221 -17.07 9.56 -20.87
CA ALA A 221 -18.13 10.25 -20.16
C ALA A 221 -17.91 10.23 -18.65
N ALA A 222 -18.25 11.34 -17.98
CA ALA A 222 -18.23 11.40 -16.53
C ALA A 222 -19.27 10.44 -15.94
N VAL A 223 -18.91 9.75 -14.86
CA VAL A 223 -19.82 8.88 -14.10
C VAL A 223 -19.97 9.43 -12.68
N PRO A 224 -20.97 8.98 -11.91
CA PRO A 224 -21.11 9.40 -10.52
C PRO A 224 -19.90 9.03 -9.68
N GLY A 225 -19.53 9.96 -8.80
CA GLY A 225 -18.56 9.75 -7.75
C GLY A 225 -17.16 10.29 -8.01
N HIS A 226 -16.43 10.39 -6.91
CA HIS A 226 -15.07 10.93 -6.85
C HIS A 226 -14.18 9.95 -6.10
N ILE A 227 -12.89 9.96 -6.39
CA ILE A 227 -11.89 9.14 -5.70
C ILE A 227 -10.79 10.03 -5.17
N THR A 228 -10.40 9.78 -3.92
CA THR A 228 -9.41 10.57 -3.20
C THR A 228 -8.11 9.77 -3.12
N VAL A 229 -7.02 10.34 -3.65
CA VAL A 229 -5.74 9.65 -3.83
C VAL A 229 -4.56 10.54 -3.47
N THR A 230 -3.46 9.92 -3.07
CA THR A 230 -2.14 10.55 -3.00
C THR A 230 -1.21 9.81 -3.95
N VAL A 231 -0.48 10.56 -4.78
CA VAL A 231 0.42 10.01 -5.78
C VAL A 231 1.80 10.62 -5.60
N LEU A 232 2.81 9.76 -5.52
CA LEU A 232 4.20 10.16 -5.40
C LEU A 232 4.98 9.45 -6.48
N SER A 233 5.72 10.19 -7.29
CA SER A 233 6.57 9.62 -8.33
C SER A 233 7.97 10.20 -8.28
N SER A 234 8.95 9.37 -8.60
CA SER A 234 10.36 9.77 -8.71
C SER A 234 11.06 8.99 -9.81
N ASP A 235 12.00 9.65 -10.48
CA ASP A 235 12.91 9.01 -11.42
C ASP A 235 14.13 8.38 -10.71
N ASP A 236 14.33 8.68 -9.42
CA ASP A 236 15.22 7.93 -8.55
C ASP A 236 14.46 6.74 -7.93
N LEU A 237 14.80 5.53 -8.39
CA LEU A 237 14.18 4.28 -7.93
C LEU A 237 14.42 3.97 -6.45
N ALA A 238 15.36 4.67 -5.80
CA ALA A 238 15.66 4.58 -4.38
C ALA A 238 15.17 5.81 -3.60
N GLU A 239 14.24 6.61 -4.14
CA GLU A 239 13.64 7.72 -3.39
C GLU A 239 12.47 7.28 -2.51
N LEU A 240 11.64 6.33 -2.97
CA LEU A 240 10.38 5.92 -2.31
C LEU A 240 10.48 4.58 -1.57
#